data_AF-A0A9P1HUM5-F1
#
_entry.id   AF-A0A9P1HUM5-F1
#
_cell.length_a   1.000
_cell.length_b   1.000
_cell.length_c   1.000
_cell.angle_alpha   90.00
_cell.angle_beta   90.00
_cell.angle_gamma   90.00
#
_symmetry.space_group_name_H-M   'P 1'
#
loop_
_entity.id
_entity.type
_entity.pdbx_description
1 polymer ?
#
loop_
_entity_poly.entity_id
_entity_poly.type
_entity_poly.pdbx_seq_one_letter_code
_entity_poly.pdbx_strand_id
1 'polypeptide(L)'
;MFNRALLAAARQTIGRRSLHKGTESTPPLRFTSTTEKVGLYSLIAFAFLSYPTYVLLNLDNLRPKGDNFLAPEVQEEIDAIRAARK
;
A
#
# COMPACT_ATOMS: atom_id res chain seq x y z
N MET A 1 -33.59 18.31 -12.86
CA MET A 1 -34.28 17.04 -12.45
C MET A 1 -33.97 15.85 -13.36
N PHE A 2 -33.63 16.05 -14.63
CA PHE A 2 -33.33 15.00 -15.62
C PHE A 2 -32.20 14.02 -15.21
N ASN A 3 -31.10 14.53 -14.62
CA ASN A 3 -29.97 13.69 -14.18
C ASN A 3 -30.33 12.67 -13.08
N ARG A 4 -31.30 12.98 -12.21
CA ARG A 4 -31.72 12.07 -11.13
C ARG A 4 -32.56 10.91 -11.68
N ALA A 5 -33.41 11.17 -12.68
CA ALA A 5 -34.19 10.13 -13.36
C ALA A 5 -33.30 9.17 -14.15
N LEU A 6 -32.26 9.70 -14.80
CA LEU A 6 -31.28 8.91 -15.55
C LEU A 6 -30.43 8.02 -14.63
N LEU A 7 -29.98 8.55 -13.49
CA LEU A 7 -29.33 7.79 -12.43
C LEU A 7 -30.24 6.71 -11.81
N ALA A 8 -31.53 7.02 -11.61
CA ALA A 8 -32.50 6.05 -11.10
C ALA A 8 -32.76 4.91 -12.09
N ALA A 9 -32.89 5.22 -13.39
CA ALA A 9 -33.04 4.23 -14.46
C ALA A 9 -31.79 3.34 -14.62
N ALA A 10 -30.59 3.92 -14.50
CA ALA A 10 -29.33 3.16 -14.50
C ALA A 10 -29.23 2.23 -13.28
N ARG A 11 -29.63 2.69 -12.09
CA ARG A 11 -29.68 1.85 -10.87
C ARG A 11 -30.71 0.72 -10.99
N GLN A 12 -31.87 0.97 -11.60
CA GLN A 12 -32.89 -0.06 -11.82
C GLN A 12 -32.45 -1.16 -12.79
N THR A 13 -31.73 -0.81 -13.86
CA THR A 13 -31.25 -1.80 -14.85
C THR A 13 -30.12 -2.66 -14.28
N ILE A 14 -29.23 -2.08 -13.47
CA ILE A 14 -28.18 -2.82 -12.75
C ILE A 14 -28.80 -3.75 -11.70
N GLY A 15 -29.75 -3.25 -10.89
CA GLY A 15 -30.45 -4.05 -9.88
C GLY A 15 -31.24 -5.22 -10.47
N ARG A 16 -31.94 -5.00 -11.59
CA ARG A 16 -32.67 -6.07 -12.30
C ARG A 16 -31.75 -7.13 -12.91
N ARG A 17 -30.58 -6.75 -13.44
CA ARG A 17 -29.59 -7.71 -13.96
C ARG A 17 -28.95 -8.52 -12.84
N SER A 18 -28.72 -7.93 -11.67
CA SER A 18 -28.17 -8.63 -10.51
C SER A 18 -29.19 -9.59 -9.86
N LEU A 19 -30.49 -9.27 -9.92
CA LEU A 19 -31.56 -10.14 -9.42
C LEU A 19 -31.93 -11.27 -10.39
N HIS A 20 -31.89 -11.01 -11.70
CA HIS A 20 -32.17 -12.05 -12.71
C HIS A 20 -31.01 -13.04 -12.86
N LYS A 21 -29.79 -12.60 -12.55
CA LYS A 21 -28.60 -13.46 -12.41
C LYS A 21 -28.44 -13.86 -10.95
N GLY A 22 -29.42 -14.59 -10.43
CA GLY A 22 -29.31 -15.26 -9.14
C GLY A 22 -28.15 -16.28 -9.13
N THR A 23 -28.05 -17.02 -8.03
CA THR A 23 -27.00 -18.02 -7.71
C THR A 23 -26.68 -19.02 -8.84
N GLU A 24 -27.60 -19.19 -9.79
CA GLU A 24 -27.44 -19.84 -11.09
C GLU A 24 -27.05 -18.80 -12.16
N SER A 25 -25.82 -18.27 -12.08
CA SER A 25 -25.35 -17.32 -13.10
C SER A 25 -25.07 -18.05 -14.42
N THR A 26 -25.42 -17.45 -15.55
CA THR A 26 -24.95 -17.88 -16.89
C THR A 26 -23.45 -18.20 -16.82
N PRO A 27 -22.99 -19.34 -17.39
CA PRO A 27 -21.61 -19.76 -17.29
C PRO A 27 -20.68 -18.61 -17.70
N PRO A 28 -19.53 -18.44 -17.02
CA PRO A 28 -18.66 -17.31 -17.26
C PRO A 28 -18.31 -17.25 -18.75
N LEU A 29 -18.43 -16.06 -19.36
CA LEU A 29 -18.13 -15.81 -20.78
C LEU A 29 -16.73 -16.32 -21.19
N ARG A 30 -15.83 -16.41 -20.21
CA ARG A 30 -14.51 -17.01 -20.35
C ARG A 30 -14.22 -17.84 -19.10
N PHE A 31 -13.86 -19.10 -19.29
CA PHE A 31 -13.40 -19.94 -18.20
C PHE A 31 -12.12 -19.34 -17.61
N THR A 32 -12.08 -19.19 -16.28
CA THR A 32 -10.87 -18.83 -15.53
C THR A 32 -10.51 -20.01 -14.66
N SER A 33 -9.36 -20.60 -14.94
CA SER A 33 -8.82 -21.73 -14.18
C SER A 33 -8.56 -21.33 -12.73
N THR A 34 -8.56 -22.32 -11.84
CA THR A 34 -8.19 -22.11 -10.43
C THR A 34 -6.78 -21.52 -10.32
N THR A 35 -5.86 -21.92 -11.19
CA THR A 35 -4.50 -21.39 -11.25
C THR A 35 -4.46 -19.89 -11.55
N GLU A 36 -5.24 -19.42 -12.53
CA GLU A 36 -5.34 -17.99 -12.84
C GLU A 36 -5.93 -17.19 -11.68
N LYS A 37 -6.94 -17.76 -10.98
CA LYS A 37 -7.50 -17.13 -9.79
C LYS A 37 -6.45 -17.01 -8.69
N VAL A 38 -5.75 -18.09 -8.36
CA VAL A 38 -4.68 -18.10 -7.36
C VAL A 38 -3.59 -17.10 -7.73
N GLY A 39 -3.14 -17.11 -8.99
CA GLY A 39 -2.13 -16.16 -9.48
C GLY A 39 -2.56 -14.71 -9.33
N LEU A 40 -3.81 -14.37 -9.69
CA LEU A 40 -4.35 -13.03 -9.53
C LEU A 40 -4.41 -12.61 -8.05
N TYR A 41 -4.90 -13.49 -7.17
CA TYR A 41 -4.95 -13.19 -5.73
C TYR A 41 -3.57 -13.01 -5.13
N SER A 42 -2.60 -13.86 -5.49
CA SER A 42 -1.21 -13.72 -5.04
C SER A 42 -0.56 -12.45 -5.56
N LEU A 43 -0.82 -12.06 -6.81
CA LEU A 43 -0.31 -10.80 -7.38
C LEU A 43 -0.85 -9.60 -6.61
N ILE A 44 -2.17 -9.57 -6.35
CA ILE A 44 -2.80 -8.51 -5.57
C ILE A 44 -2.19 -8.47 -4.17
N ALA A 45 -2.16 -9.59 -3.46
CA ALA A 45 -1.59 -9.67 -2.12
C ALA A 45 -0.14 -9.15 -2.10
N PHE A 46 0.72 -9.66 -2.99
CA PHE A 46 2.11 -9.23 -3.08
C PHE A 46 2.24 -7.75 -3.38
N ALA A 47 1.49 -7.21 -4.34
CA ALA A 47 1.54 -5.80 -4.69
C ALA A 47 1.22 -4.91 -3.48
N PHE A 48 0.13 -5.21 -2.76
CA PHE A 48 -0.29 -4.40 -1.61
C PHE A 48 0.55 -4.62 -0.35
N LEU A 49 1.11 -5.83 -0.14
CA LEU A 49 1.93 -6.14 1.03
C LEU A 49 3.42 -5.80 0.83
N SER A 50 3.90 -5.68 -0.42
CA SER A 50 5.33 -5.48 -0.72
C SER A 50 5.92 -4.26 0.02
N TYR A 51 5.30 -3.09 -0.14
CA TYR A 51 5.77 -1.85 0.46
C TYR A 51 5.69 -1.82 1.99
N PRO A 52 4.54 -2.10 2.64
CA PRO A 52 4.49 -2.08 4.10
C PRO A 52 5.42 -3.12 4.74
N THR A 53 5.59 -4.30 4.10
CA THR A 53 6.55 -5.30 4.57
C THR A 53 7.98 -4.77 4.50
N TYR A 54 8.37 -4.13 3.40
CA TYR A 54 9.68 -3.50 3.27
C TYR A 54 9.91 -2.41 4.34
N VAL A 55 8.92 -1.54 4.56
CA VAL A 55 9.01 -0.46 5.55
C VAL A 55 9.22 -1.04 6.95
N LEU A 56 8.41 -2.03 7.35
CA LEU A 56 8.50 -2.66 8.67
C LEU A 56 9.84 -3.34 8.89
N LEU A 57 10.39 -4.00 7.88
CA LEU A 57 11.69 -4.67 7.96
C LEU A 57 12.87 -3.68 7.92
N ASN A 58 12.68 -2.47 7.39
CA ASN A 58 13.73 -1.47 7.21
C ASN A 58 13.55 -0.23 8.11
N LEU A 59 12.77 -0.33 9.18
CA LEU A 59 12.44 0.79 10.06
C LEU A 59 13.68 1.49 10.64
N ASP A 60 14.69 0.74 11.05
CA ASP A 60 15.90 1.30 11.66
C ASP A 60 16.69 2.20 10.71
N ASN A 61 16.64 1.91 9.41
CA ASN A 61 17.30 2.72 8.38
C ASN A 61 16.43 3.90 7.93
N LEU A 62 15.10 3.74 7.98
CA LEU A 62 14.15 4.80 7.64
C LEU A 62 13.95 5.81 8.77
N ARG A 63 14.22 5.41 10.02
CA ARG A 63 14.15 6.30 11.18
C ARG A 63 15.20 7.38 11.03
N PRO A 64 14.84 8.68 11.19
CA PRO A 64 15.84 9.73 11.31
C PRO A 64 16.74 9.40 12.51
N LYS A 65 18.03 9.22 12.24
CA LYS A 65 19.02 9.08 13.30
C LYS A 65 19.06 10.40 14.06
N GLY A 66 19.10 10.32 15.39
CA GLY A 66 19.31 11.53 16.20
C GLY A 66 20.61 12.18 15.77
N ASP A 67 20.64 13.51 15.78
CA ASP A 67 21.87 14.25 15.53
C ASP A 67 22.91 13.79 16.55
N ASN A 68 24.06 13.30 16.06
CA ASN A 68 25.20 12.92 16.90
C ASN A 68 25.89 14.19 17.41
N PHE A 69 25.22 14.91 18.31
CA PHE A 69 25.87 15.98 19.06
C PHE A 69 26.75 15.34 20.13
N LEU A 70 28.05 15.61 20.07
CA LEU A 70 28.94 15.34 21.19
C LEU A 70 28.51 16.24 22.35
N ALA A 71 28.63 15.74 23.58
CA ALA A 71 28.50 16.61 24.74
C ALA A 71 29.47 17.79 24.59
N PRO A 72 29.07 19.03 24.95
CA PRO A 72 29.88 20.22 24.72
C PRO A 72 31.29 20.10 25.33
N GLU A 73 31.38 19.46 26.50
CA GLU A 73 32.64 19.16 27.20
C GLU A 73 33.60 18.29 26.35
N VAL A 74 33.08 17.30 25.63
CA VAL A 74 33.87 16.40 24.78
C VAL A 74 34.32 17.12 23.50
N GLN A 75 33.47 18.00 22.98
CA GLN A 75 33.82 18.84 21.83
C GLN A 75 34.97 19.80 22.17
N GLU A 76 34.91 20.42 23.35
CA GLU A 76 35.96 21.31 23.88
C GLU A 76 37.29 20.57 24.09
N GLU A 77 37.25 19.34 24.62
CA GLU A 77 38.46 18.52 24.80
C GLU A 77 39.12 18.16 23.46
N ILE A 78 38.31 17.77 22.46
CA ILE A 78 38.81 17.48 21.11
C ILE A 78 39.45 18.71 20.48
N ASP A 79 38.82 19.88 20.63
CA ASP A 79 39.35 21.14 20.09
C ASP A 79 40.64 21.56 20.79
N ALA A 80 40.75 21.35 22.10
CA ALA A 80 41.98 21.57 22.87
C ALA A 80 43.13 20.65 22.42
N ILE A 81 42.84 19.35 22.22
CA ILE A 81 43.84 18.39 21.71
C ILE A 81 44.28 18.76 20.29
N ARG A 82 43.35 19.19 19.44
CA ARG A 82 43.62 19.58 18.05
C ARG A 82 44.43 20.88 17.97
N ALA A 83 44.19 21.82 18.88
CA ALA A 83 44.99 23.04 19.04
C ALA A 83 46.41 22.75 19.54
N ALA A 84 46.59 21.80 20.46
CA ALA A 84 47.91 21.43 20.99
C ALA A 84 48.80 20.68 19.98
N ARG A 85 48.22 20.13 18.90
CA ARG A 85 48.95 19.43 17.83
C ARG A 85 49.36 20.33 16.66
N LYS A 86 48.95 21.60 16.66
CA LYS A 86 49.21 22.57 15.60
C LYS A 86 50.30 23.54 16.03
#